data_AF-A0A6C0LFL1-F1
#
_entry.id   AF-A0A6C0LFL1-F1
#
_cell.length_a   1.000
_cell.length_b   1.000
_cell.length_c   1.000
_cell.angle_alpha   90.00
_cell.angle_beta   90.00
_cell.angle_gamma   90.00
#
_symmetry.space_group_name_H-M   'P 1'
#
loop_
_entity.id
_entity.type
_entity.pdbx_description
1 polymer ?
#
loop_
_entity_poly.entity_id
_entity_poly.type
_entity_poly.pdbx_seq_one_letter_code
_entity_poly.pdbx_strand_id
1 'polypeptide(L)'
;MENKNANEEISILLLFSSFIFLTNVLTTFYKKYYIYCFLFLGLTVTSVLFHYHTNIYTNLVDKLFILSIVFYGGYLLYSKSKTDNQNLIHVLFIIVTFLLCIFLFFYGYYSNTYCYHPDKCIGNRYHCILHMISSVGHHLITFL
;
A
#
# COMPACT_ATOMS: atom_id res chain seq x y z
N MET A 1 -27.55 16.87 10.21
CA MET A 1 -27.62 15.63 9.40
C MET A 1 -26.39 15.62 8.50
N GLU A 2 -25.26 15.12 9.01
CA GLU A 2 -24.12 14.83 8.15
C GLU A 2 -24.53 13.73 7.17
N ASN A 3 -24.19 13.96 5.91
CA ASN A 3 -24.75 13.28 4.76
C ASN A 3 -24.31 11.80 4.75
N LYS A 4 -25.21 10.89 5.14
CA LYS A 4 -24.98 9.44 5.18
C LYS A 4 -24.44 8.90 3.84
N ASN A 5 -24.91 9.48 2.73
CA ASN A 5 -24.47 9.14 1.37
C ASN A 5 -22.99 9.43 1.14
N ALA A 6 -22.46 10.53 1.70
CA ALA A 6 -21.04 10.86 1.54
C ALA A 6 -20.15 9.84 2.25
N ASN A 7 -20.51 9.43 3.48
CA ASN A 7 -19.72 8.43 4.21
C ASN A 7 -19.74 7.04 3.53
N GLU A 8 -20.83 6.64 2.87
CA GLU A 8 -20.91 5.39 2.10
C GLU A 8 -20.09 5.45 0.80
N GLU A 9 -20.22 6.51 0.01
CA GLU A 9 -19.39 6.73 -1.20
C GLU A 9 -17.90 6.75 -0.87
N ILE A 10 -17.54 7.32 0.28
CA ILE A 10 -16.17 7.46 0.77
C ILE A 10 -15.56 6.10 1.16
N SER A 11 -16.37 5.12 1.60
CA SER A 11 -15.91 3.74 1.85
C SER A 11 -15.65 2.96 0.55
N ILE A 12 -16.50 3.19 -0.46
CA ILE A 12 -16.40 2.52 -1.76
C ILE A 12 -15.09 2.86 -2.48
N LEU A 13 -14.63 4.12 -2.39
CA LEU A 13 -13.36 4.56 -2.98
C LEU A 13 -12.17 3.72 -2.46
N LEU A 14 -12.09 3.53 -1.14
CA LEU A 14 -11.01 2.76 -0.51
C LEU A 14 -11.11 1.28 -0.90
N LEU A 15 -12.32 0.71 -0.85
CA LEU A 15 -12.59 -0.65 -1.29
C LEU A 15 -12.07 -0.93 -2.71
N PHE A 16 -12.37 -0.04 -3.66
CA PHE A 16 -11.89 -0.18 -5.04
C PHE A 16 -10.38 0.00 -5.14
N SER A 17 -9.82 0.97 -4.42
CA SER A 17 -8.37 1.19 -4.45
C SER A 17 -7.58 0.00 -3.89
N SER A 18 -8.13 -0.77 -2.94
CA SER A 18 -7.49 -1.98 -2.42
C SER A 18 -7.25 -3.04 -3.49
N PHE A 19 -8.05 -3.07 -4.56
CA PHE A 19 -7.81 -3.97 -5.69
C PHE A 19 -6.55 -3.63 -6.49
N ILE A 20 -5.94 -2.45 -6.30
CA ILE A 20 -4.65 -2.16 -6.92
C ILE A 20 -3.57 -3.16 -6.47
N PHE A 21 -3.65 -3.67 -5.23
CA PHE A 21 -2.73 -4.69 -4.73
C PHE A 21 -2.85 -6.02 -5.47
N LEU A 22 -3.99 -6.30 -6.12
CA LEU A 22 -4.13 -7.47 -6.99
C LEU A 22 -3.18 -7.41 -8.18
N THR A 23 -2.83 -6.21 -8.66
CA THR A 23 -1.81 -6.06 -9.73
C THR A 23 -0.43 -6.52 -9.25
N ASN A 24 -0.09 -6.27 -7.98
CA ASN A 24 1.13 -6.81 -7.37
C ASN A 24 1.07 -8.33 -7.23
N VAL A 25 -0.09 -8.90 -6.89
CA VAL A 25 -0.29 -10.37 -6.86
C VAL A 25 0.02 -10.97 -8.23
N LEU A 26 -0.60 -10.45 -9.29
CA LEU A 26 -0.39 -10.95 -10.65
C LEU A 26 1.08 -10.82 -11.09
N THR A 27 1.70 -9.66 -10.85
CA THR A 27 3.10 -9.43 -11.23
C THR A 27 4.06 -10.34 -10.46
N THR A 28 3.89 -10.48 -9.15
CA THR A 28 4.76 -11.33 -8.32
C THR A 28 4.56 -12.81 -8.61
N PHE A 29 3.32 -13.25 -8.92
CA PHE A 29 3.04 -14.60 -9.39
C PHE A 29 3.76 -14.89 -10.72
N TYR A 30 3.63 -13.99 -11.71
CA TYR A 30 4.30 -14.12 -13.00
C TYR A 30 5.83 -14.20 -12.86
N LYS A 31 6.41 -13.42 -11.95
CA LYS A 31 7.85 -13.42 -11.64
C LYS A 31 8.28 -14.52 -10.65
N LYS A 32 7.37 -15.43 -10.26
CA LYS A 32 7.60 -16.56 -9.35
C LYS A 32 8.04 -16.17 -7.92
N TYR A 33 7.71 -14.97 -7.46
CA TYR A 33 7.91 -14.52 -6.08
C TYR A 33 6.71 -14.93 -5.21
N TYR A 34 6.55 -16.24 -4.94
CA TYR A 34 5.33 -16.78 -4.31
C TYR A 34 5.06 -16.27 -2.90
N ILE A 35 6.11 -16.05 -2.07
CA ILE A 35 5.94 -15.46 -0.73
C ILE A 35 5.37 -14.04 -0.87
N TYR A 36 5.91 -13.26 -1.80
CA TYR A 36 5.44 -11.89 -2.04
C TYR A 36 4.00 -11.86 -2.55
N CYS A 37 3.68 -12.78 -3.47
CA CYS A 37 2.34 -12.99 -4.00
C CYS A 37 1.34 -13.31 -2.89
N PHE A 38 1.68 -14.22 -1.98
CA PHE A 38 0.85 -14.56 -0.83
C PHE A 38 0.62 -13.34 0.09
N LEU A 39 1.67 -12.57 0.38
CA LEU A 39 1.55 -11.38 1.20
C LEU A 39 0.63 -10.32 0.57
N PHE A 40 0.78 -10.05 -0.74
CA PHE A 40 -0.11 -9.11 -1.44
C PHE A 40 -1.55 -9.61 -1.57
N LEU A 41 -1.74 -10.91 -1.74
CA LEU A 41 -3.08 -11.50 -1.76
C LEU A 41 -3.76 -11.34 -0.39
N GLY A 42 -3.01 -11.63 0.68
CA GLY A 42 -3.44 -11.40 2.04
C GLY A 42 -3.82 -9.95 2.28
N LEU A 43 -2.95 -9.00 1.90
CA LEU A 43 -3.24 -7.56 1.99
C LEU A 43 -4.48 -7.16 1.20
N THR A 44 -4.65 -7.68 -0.02
CA THR A 44 -5.83 -7.38 -0.85
C THR A 44 -7.11 -7.81 -0.12
N VAL A 45 -7.14 -9.03 0.42
CA VAL A 45 -8.29 -9.57 1.14
C VAL A 45 -8.54 -8.79 2.43
N THR A 46 -7.51 -8.52 3.23
CA THR A 46 -7.67 -7.83 4.52
C THR A 46 -8.06 -6.38 4.35
N SER A 47 -7.53 -5.70 3.35
CA SER A 47 -7.85 -4.30 3.06
C SER A 47 -9.29 -4.16 2.58
N VAL A 48 -9.74 -5.05 1.68
CA VAL A 48 -11.15 -5.12 1.26
C VAL A 48 -12.07 -5.39 2.46
N LEU A 49 -11.73 -6.37 3.31
CA LEU A 49 -12.54 -6.69 4.50
C LEU A 49 -12.58 -5.53 5.51
N PHE A 50 -11.45 -4.86 5.75
CA PHE A 50 -11.37 -3.73 6.67
C PHE A 50 -12.20 -2.54 6.20
N HIS A 51 -12.19 -2.23 4.90
CA HIS A 51 -12.99 -1.13 4.35
C HIS A 51 -14.47 -1.49 4.20
N TYR A 52 -14.80 -2.77 3.94
CA TYR A 52 -16.19 -3.23 3.93
C TYR A 52 -16.81 -3.24 5.34
N HIS A 53 -16.08 -3.74 6.33
CA HIS A 53 -16.51 -3.78 7.73
C HIS A 53 -15.35 -3.38 8.66
N THR A 54 -15.38 -2.13 9.12
CA THR A 54 -14.35 -1.58 10.01
C THR A 54 -14.39 -2.32 11.36
N ASN A 55 -13.40 -3.17 11.59
CA ASN A 55 -13.21 -3.90 12.83
C ASN A 55 -11.75 -3.72 13.29
N ILE A 56 -11.55 -3.56 14.60
CA ILE A 56 -10.22 -3.44 15.19
C ILE A 56 -9.35 -4.66 14.83
N TYR A 57 -9.93 -5.87 14.81
CA TYR A 57 -9.21 -7.09 14.45
C TYR A 57 -8.80 -7.09 12.97
N THR A 58 -9.69 -6.69 12.05
CA THR A 58 -9.36 -6.64 10.61
C THR A 58 -8.32 -5.57 10.32
N ASN A 59 -8.39 -4.41 10.99
CA ASN A 59 -7.37 -3.35 10.93
C ASN A 59 -5.99 -3.84 11.39
N LEU A 60 -5.94 -4.59 12.50
CA LEU A 60 -4.69 -5.12 13.03
C LEU A 60 -4.06 -6.10 12.04
N VAL A 61 -4.85 -7.03 11.50
CA VAL A 61 -4.38 -8.02 10.52
C VAL A 61 -3.91 -7.34 9.23
N ASP A 62 -4.64 -6.33 8.75
CA ASP A 62 -4.26 -5.56 7.56
C ASP A 62 -2.88 -4.89 7.74
N LYS A 63 -2.68 -4.23 8.88
CA LYS A 63 -1.38 -3.63 9.23
C LYS A 63 -0.25 -4.65 9.35
N LEU A 64 -0.53 -5.87 9.82
CA LEU A 64 0.46 -6.94 9.86
C LEU A 64 0.90 -7.38 8.46
N PHE A 65 -0.02 -7.44 7.49
CA PHE A 65 0.33 -7.72 6.10
C PHE A 65 1.15 -6.57 5.48
N ILE A 66 0.76 -5.31 5.73
CA ILE A 66 1.55 -4.14 5.29
C ILE A 66 2.98 -4.23 5.82
N LEU A 67 3.14 -4.47 7.13
CA LEU A 67 4.46 -4.57 7.75
C LEU A 67 5.30 -5.72 7.16
N SER A 68 4.66 -6.88 6.95
CA SER A 68 5.31 -8.05 6.35
C SER A 68 5.77 -7.78 4.91
N ILE A 69 4.95 -7.08 4.12
CA ILE A 69 5.27 -6.65 2.74
C ILE A 69 6.46 -5.70 2.73
N VAL A 70 6.51 -4.75 3.66
CA VAL A 70 7.63 -3.80 3.77
C VAL A 70 8.93 -4.54 4.11
N PHE A 71 8.92 -5.44 5.11
CA PHE A 71 10.12 -6.20 5.48
C PHE A 71 10.57 -7.13 4.35
N TYR A 72 9.65 -7.89 3.76
CA TYR A 72 10.00 -8.81 2.66
C TYR A 72 10.46 -8.04 1.41
N GLY A 73 9.81 -6.93 1.10
CA GLY A 73 10.20 -6.04 0.00
C GLY A 73 11.59 -5.43 0.20
N GLY A 74 11.92 -5.02 1.43
CA GLY A 74 13.25 -4.54 1.79
C GLY A 74 14.32 -5.62 1.66
N TYR A 75 14.02 -6.84 2.12
CA TYR A 75 14.90 -8.00 1.92
C TYR A 75 15.14 -8.29 0.43
N LEU A 76 14.08 -8.31 -0.38
CA LEU A 76 14.19 -8.58 -1.82
C LEU A 76 14.97 -7.49 -2.55
N LEU A 77 14.75 -6.22 -2.21
CA LEU A 77 15.52 -5.10 -2.72
C LEU A 77 17.01 -5.26 -2.38
N TYR A 78 17.35 -5.50 -1.11
CA TYR A 78 18.74 -5.69 -0.68
C TYR A 78 19.43 -6.84 -1.42
N SER A 79 18.74 -7.99 -1.54
CA SER A 79 19.28 -9.16 -2.25
C SER A 79 19.54 -8.85 -3.72
N LYS A 80 18.63 -8.15 -4.40
CA LYS A 80 18.76 -7.81 -5.83
C LYS A 80 19.84 -6.76 -6.08
N SER A 81 19.89 -5.72 -5.25
CA SER A 81 20.89 -4.64 -5.37
C SER A 81 22.33 -5.13 -5.15
N LYS A 82 22.54 -6.24 -4.44
CA LYS A 82 23.87 -6.85 -4.29
C LYS A 82 24.35 -7.58 -5.55
N THR A 83 23.41 -8.14 -6.32
CA THR A 83 23.71 -8.97 -7.50
C THR A 83 23.73 -8.14 -8.78
N ASP A 84 22.88 -7.12 -8.88
CA ASP A 84 22.77 -6.25 -10.06
C ASP A 84 23.34 -4.86 -9.78
N ASN A 85 24.61 -4.66 -10.17
CA ASN A 85 25.34 -3.40 -9.99
C ASN A 85 24.87 -2.27 -10.93
N GLN A 86 23.96 -2.51 -11.88
CA GLN A 86 23.69 -1.57 -12.98
C GLN A 86 22.43 -0.68 -12.84
N ASN A 87 21.66 -0.76 -11.76
CA ASN A 87 20.35 -0.08 -11.69
C ASN A 87 20.18 0.88 -10.48
N LEU A 88 21.18 1.71 -10.20
CA LEU A 88 21.14 2.70 -9.09
C LEU A 88 19.96 3.68 -9.20
N ILE A 89 19.60 4.11 -10.42
CA ILE A 89 18.45 4.99 -10.67
C ILE A 89 17.14 4.28 -10.27
N HIS A 90 17.01 3.00 -10.58
CA HIS A 90 15.82 2.22 -10.26
C HIS A 90 15.65 2.04 -8.74
N VAL A 91 16.76 1.76 -8.04
CA VAL A 91 16.80 1.70 -6.57
C VAL A 91 16.44 3.06 -5.96
N LEU A 92 16.93 4.17 -6.51
CA LEU A 92 16.58 5.50 -6.06
C LEU A 92 15.07 5.77 -6.16
N PHE A 93 14.45 5.43 -7.30
CA PHE A 93 12.99 5.56 -7.45
C PHE A 93 12.22 4.72 -6.42
N ILE A 94 12.66 3.49 -6.16
CA ILE A 94 12.07 2.64 -5.12
C ILE A 94 12.14 3.34 -3.75
N ILE A 95 13.31 3.82 -3.35
CA ILE A 95 13.49 4.51 -2.06
C ILE A 95 12.58 5.75 -1.97
N VAL A 96 12.49 6.55 -3.04
CA VAL A 96 11.60 7.72 -3.09
C VAL A 96 10.13 7.31 -2.88
N THR A 97 9.66 6.22 -3.49
CA THR A 97 8.27 5.76 -3.28
C THR A 97 8.00 5.35 -1.82
N PHE A 98 8.94 4.69 -1.15
CA PHE A 98 8.81 4.36 0.28
C PHE A 98 8.82 5.60 1.17
N LEU A 99 9.75 6.53 0.93
CA LEU A 99 9.81 7.80 1.68
C LEU A 99 8.54 8.62 1.49
N LEU A 100 7.96 8.62 0.28
CA LEU A 100 6.71 9.30 -0.01
C LEU A 100 5.53 8.65 0.74
N CYS A 101 5.47 7.32 0.82
CA CYS A 101 4.46 6.61 1.63
C CYS A 101 4.59 6.97 3.12
N ILE A 102 5.83 6.96 3.65
CA ILE A 102 6.11 7.33 5.04
C ILE A 102 5.70 8.78 5.30
N PHE A 103 6.05 9.70 4.40
CA PHE A 103 5.68 11.11 4.50
C PHE A 103 4.16 11.29 4.52
N LEU A 104 3.45 10.78 3.51
CA LEU A 104 1.98 10.92 3.41
C LEU A 104 1.26 10.36 4.63
N PHE A 105 1.78 9.29 5.23
CA PHE A 105 1.18 8.66 6.40
C PHE A 105 1.56 9.35 7.71
N PHE A 106 2.84 9.39 8.07
CA PHE A 106 3.29 9.86 9.39
C PHE A 106 3.22 11.38 9.50
N TYR A 107 3.69 12.13 8.49
CA TYR A 107 3.56 13.59 8.54
C TYR A 107 2.08 13.99 8.49
N GLY A 108 1.27 13.30 7.68
CA GLY A 108 -0.18 13.47 7.67
C GLY A 108 -0.81 13.29 9.06
N TYR A 109 -0.39 12.27 9.81
CA TYR A 109 -0.85 12.00 11.17
C TYR A 109 -0.54 13.16 12.12
N TYR A 110 0.71 13.63 12.16
CA TYR A 110 1.12 14.69 13.10
C TYR A 110 0.52 16.06 12.77
N SER A 111 0.28 16.34 11.49
CA SER A 111 -0.23 17.63 11.02
C SER A 111 -1.75 17.67 10.82
N ASN A 112 -2.46 16.56 11.01
CA ASN A 112 -3.87 16.39 10.63
C ASN A 112 -4.11 16.76 9.14
N THR A 113 -3.22 16.30 8.26
CA THR A 113 -3.32 16.48 6.80
C THR A 113 -3.28 15.14 6.07
N TYR A 114 -3.41 15.16 4.74
CA TYR A 114 -3.36 13.97 3.90
C TYR A 114 -4.36 12.89 4.36
N CYS A 115 -3.89 11.68 4.66
CA CYS A 115 -4.73 10.56 5.10
C CYS A 115 -5.50 10.83 6.40
N TYR A 116 -5.07 11.83 7.19
CA TYR A 116 -5.66 12.21 8.47
C TYR A 116 -6.32 13.58 8.42
N HIS A 117 -6.64 14.07 7.22
CA HIS A 117 -7.35 15.33 7.04
C HIS A 117 -8.74 15.28 7.73
N PRO A 118 -9.21 16.36 8.39
CA PRO A 118 -10.51 16.40 9.08
C PRO A 118 -11.69 16.07 8.16
N ASP A 119 -11.62 16.54 6.91
CA ASP A 119 -12.52 16.09 5.85
C ASP A 119 -12.11 14.69 5.36
N LYS A 120 -12.96 13.70 5.66
CA LYS A 120 -12.78 12.29 5.28
C LYS A 120 -12.70 12.07 3.77
N CYS A 121 -13.35 12.90 2.95
CA CYS A 121 -13.29 12.76 1.50
C CYS A 121 -11.86 13.03 1.01
N ILE A 122 -11.24 14.09 1.55
CA ILE A 122 -9.84 14.43 1.27
C ILE A 122 -8.92 13.33 1.83
N GLY A 123 -9.17 12.91 3.07
CA GLY A 123 -8.44 11.81 3.71
C GLY A 123 -8.37 10.54 2.87
N ASN A 124 -9.53 10.08 2.39
CA ASN A 124 -9.63 8.85 1.62
C ASN A 124 -8.99 8.96 0.23
N ARG A 125 -9.07 10.14 -0.41
CA ARG A 125 -8.35 10.37 -1.67
C ARG A 125 -6.84 10.22 -1.50
N TYR A 126 -6.27 10.78 -0.44
CA TYR A 126 -4.84 10.60 -0.14
C TYR A 126 -4.49 9.18 0.26
N HIS A 127 -5.39 8.46 0.94
CA HIS A 127 -5.21 7.04 1.23
C HIS A 127 -5.19 6.19 -0.06
N CYS A 128 -6.05 6.48 -1.03
CA CYS A 128 -5.98 5.84 -2.36
C CYS A 128 -4.65 6.14 -3.07
N ILE A 129 -4.17 7.38 -2.99
CA ILE A 129 -2.86 7.76 -3.52
C ILE A 129 -1.75 6.95 -2.84
N LEU A 130 -1.87 6.70 -1.53
CA LEU A 130 -0.94 5.85 -0.79
C LEU A 130 -0.97 4.40 -1.28
N HIS A 131 -2.14 3.81 -1.51
CA HIS A 131 -2.27 2.48 -2.14
C HIS A 131 -1.56 2.42 -3.50
N MET A 132 -1.75 3.45 -4.32
CA MET A 132 -1.14 3.53 -5.66
C MET A 132 0.39 3.65 -5.61
N ILE A 133 0.92 4.58 -4.81
CA ILE A 133 2.38 4.79 -4.69
C ILE A 133 3.05 3.55 -4.11
N SER A 134 2.45 2.95 -3.08
CA SER A 134 2.94 1.69 -2.48
C SER A 134 2.97 0.58 -3.53
N SER A 135 1.87 0.38 -4.27
CA SER A 135 1.79 -0.62 -5.34
C SER A 135 2.88 -0.41 -6.40
N VAL A 136 3.09 0.83 -6.85
CA VAL A 136 4.14 1.18 -7.82
C VAL A 136 5.53 0.85 -7.28
N GLY A 137 5.85 1.26 -6.05
CA GLY A 137 7.14 0.96 -5.42
C GLY A 137 7.45 -0.54 -5.38
N HIS A 138 6.44 -1.35 -5.07
CA HIS A 138 6.60 -2.81 -5.03
C HIS A 138 6.64 -3.47 -6.41
N HIS A 139 6.00 -2.91 -7.44
CA HIS A 139 6.24 -3.32 -8.83
C HIS A 139 7.68 -3.05 -9.24
N LEU A 140 8.22 -1.87 -8.90
CA LEU A 140 9.61 -1.52 -9.19
C LEU A 140 10.58 -2.52 -8.54
N ILE A 141 10.38 -2.91 -7.27
CA ILE A 141 11.20 -3.98 -6.63
C ILE A 141 11.08 -5.32 -7.39
N THR A 142 9.88 -5.64 -7.86
CA THR A 142 9.62 -6.91 -8.53
C THR A 142 10.30 -6.99 -9.91
N PHE A 143 10.40 -5.85 -10.60
CA PHE A 143 11.04 -5.73 -11.93
C PHE A 143 12.52 -5.37 -11.92
N LEU A 144 13.06 -4.88 -10.80
CA LEU A 144 14.51 -4.81 -10.57
C LEU A 144 15.11 -6.21 -10.73
#